data_AF-A0A920KYD1-F1
#
_entry.id   AF-A0A920KYD1-F1
#
_cell.length_a   1.000
_cell.length_b   1.000
_cell.length_c   1.000
_cell.angle_alpha   90.00
_cell.angle_beta   90.00
_cell.angle_gamma   90.00
#
_symmetry.space_group_name_H-M   'P 1'
#
loop_
_entity.id
_entity.type
_entity.pdbx_description
1 polymer ?
#
loop_
_entity_poly.entity_id
_entity_poly.type
_entity_poly.pdbx_seq_one_letter_code
_entity_poly.pdbx_strand_id
1 'polypeptide(L)'
;MELYVAYKDYHWMMETTETLLEQVAIDTHNTTKVKVGDKTIDFKSPYPRVPILEAIQKHTGIDVSGMSEKELRATAIGLDIEVDDSMGVGKLIDEIFGSCCEHHYVQPTFITDYPKR
;
A
#
# COMPACT_ATOMS: atom_id res chain seq x y z
N MET A 1 0.51 -1.64 17.94
CA MET A 1 -0.67 -0.95 18.50
C MET A 1 -1.85 -1.37 17.65
N GLU A 2 -2.96 -1.78 18.26
CA GLU A 2 -4.23 -2.02 17.56
C GLU A 2 -5.27 -1.05 18.13
N LEU A 3 -6.13 -0.48 17.28
CA LEU A 3 -7.14 0.51 17.65
C LEU A 3 -8.45 0.20 16.93
N TYR A 4 -9.54 0.15 17.69
CA TYR A 4 -10.89 -0.08 17.18
C TYR A 4 -11.82 1.02 17.68
N VAL A 5 -12.57 1.63 16.76
CA VAL A 5 -13.51 2.72 17.08
C VAL A 5 -14.84 2.44 16.41
N ALA A 6 -15.90 2.33 17.21
CA ALA A 6 -17.25 2.10 16.70
C ALA A 6 -17.73 3.27 15.85
N TYR A 7 -18.53 2.97 14.82
CA TYR A 7 -19.14 3.95 13.90
C TYR A 7 -18.14 4.76 13.07
N LYS A 8 -16.91 4.26 12.89
CA LYS A 8 -15.88 4.85 12.04
C LYS A 8 -15.51 3.91 10.89
N ASP A 9 -15.11 4.51 9.78
CA ASP A 9 -14.64 3.81 8.58
C ASP A 9 -13.11 3.90 8.46
N TYR A 10 -12.57 3.31 7.39
CA TYR A 10 -11.13 3.31 7.16
C TYR A 10 -10.59 4.70 6.77
N HIS A 11 -11.43 5.62 6.27
CA HIS A 11 -11.01 6.99 6.01
C HIS A 11 -10.68 7.73 7.30
N TRP A 12 -11.55 7.60 8.30
CA TRP A 12 -11.29 8.13 9.63
C TRP A 12 -10.04 7.50 10.26
N MET A 13 -9.82 6.20 10.05
CA MET A 13 -8.61 5.52 10.53
C MET A 13 -7.34 6.04 9.84
N MET A 14 -7.37 6.31 8.54
CA MET A 14 -6.24 6.90 7.81
C MET A 14 -5.90 8.30 8.36
N GLU A 15 -6.90 9.16 8.54
CA GLU A 15 -6.74 10.52 9.10
C GLU A 15 -6.19 10.49 10.54
N THR A 16 -6.70 9.56 11.35
CA THR A 16 -6.23 9.36 12.71
C THR A 16 -4.78 8.88 12.73
N THR A 17 -4.42 7.98 11.83
CA THR A 17 -3.07 7.41 11.74
C THR A 17 -2.05 8.46 11.30
N GLU A 18 -2.33 9.23 10.24
CA GLU A 18 -1.40 10.27 9.78
C GLU A 18 -1.22 11.40 10.81
N THR A 19 -2.32 11.81 11.47
CA THR A 19 -2.26 12.81 12.56
C THR A 19 -1.43 12.29 13.73
N LEU A 20 -1.62 11.03 14.14
CA LEU A 20 -0.87 10.41 15.23
C LEU A 20 0.63 10.36 14.90
N LEU A 21 1.00 9.91 13.69
CA LEU A 21 2.40 9.78 13.29
C LEU A 21 3.08 11.14 13.14
N GLU A 22 2.39 12.14 12.60
CA GLU A 22 2.90 13.51 12.53
C GLU A 22 3.18 14.06 13.93
N GLN A 23 2.24 13.90 14.87
CA GLN A 23 2.40 14.39 16.24
C GLN A 23 3.56 13.68 16.96
N VAL A 24 3.67 12.35 16.82
CA VAL A 24 4.78 11.59 17.41
C VAL A 24 6.13 12.07 16.86
N ALA A 25 6.23 12.33 15.55
CA ALA A 25 7.46 12.85 14.95
C ALA A 25 7.82 14.24 15.51
N ILE A 26 6.84 15.13 15.64
CA ILE A 26 7.04 16.46 16.23
C ILE A 26 7.47 16.34 17.70
N ASP A 27 6.80 15.53 18.51
CA ASP A 27 7.07 15.42 19.95
C ASP A 27 8.44 14.80 20.25
N THR A 28 8.92 13.91 19.39
CA THR A 28 10.18 13.19 19.58
C THR A 28 11.37 13.84 18.87
N HIS A 29 11.14 14.56 17.77
CA HIS A 29 12.20 15.11 16.92
C HIS A 29 12.11 16.63 16.68
N ASN A 30 11.07 17.32 17.17
CA ASN A 30 10.76 18.74 16.90
C ASN A 30 10.56 19.06 15.41
N THR A 31 10.31 18.06 14.58
CA THR A 31 10.08 18.20 13.14
C THR A 31 9.32 16.99 12.61
N THR A 32 8.63 17.15 11.49
CA THR A 32 8.00 16.04 10.75
C THR A 32 9.01 15.28 9.89
N LYS A 33 10.21 15.84 9.66
CA LYS A 33 11.23 15.27 8.78
C LYS A 33 12.25 14.46 9.56
N VAL A 34 12.21 13.14 9.41
CA VAL A 34 13.08 12.21 10.14
C VAL A 34 13.98 11.47 9.17
N LYS A 35 15.25 11.31 9.53
CA LYS A 35 16.22 10.54 8.74
C LYS A 35 16.10 9.04 9.08
N VAL A 36 15.82 8.22 8.06
CA VAL A 36 15.71 6.76 8.15
C VAL A 36 16.69 6.15 7.15
N GLY A 37 17.82 5.62 7.64
CA GLY A 37 18.94 5.23 6.79
C GLY A 37 19.45 6.43 5.98
N ASP A 38 19.47 6.30 4.66
CA ASP A 38 19.90 7.36 3.73
C ASP A 38 18.75 8.28 3.26
N LYS A 39 17.51 8.00 3.69
CA LYS A 39 16.32 8.71 3.23
C LYS A 39 15.80 9.66 4.31
N THR A 40 15.26 10.79 3.88
CA THR A 40 14.49 11.68 4.75
C THR A 40 13.01 11.43 4.51
N ILE A 41 12.30 11.00 5.55
CA ILE A 41 10.87 10.71 5.54
C ILE A 41 10.16 11.91 6.15
N ASP A 42 9.16 12.45 5.45
CA ASP A 42 8.31 13.52 5.99
C ASP A 42 6.99 12.93 6.45
N PHE A 43 6.78 12.92 7.77
CA PHE A 43 5.56 12.42 8.40
C PHE A 43 4.41 13.42 8.37
N LYS A 44 4.59 14.57 7.71
CA LYS A 44 3.56 15.59 7.57
C LYS A 44 2.35 15.06 6.77
N SER A 45 1.17 15.15 7.37
CA SER A 45 -0.10 14.87 6.70
C SER A 45 -0.45 15.93 5.64
N PRO A 46 -1.31 15.62 4.65
CA PRO A 46 -1.96 14.33 4.39
C PRO A 46 -1.09 13.37 3.54
N TYR A 47 -1.22 12.07 3.79
CA TYR A 47 -0.54 11.04 3.00
C TYR A 47 -1.31 10.73 1.71
N PRO A 48 -0.61 10.44 0.59
CA PRO A 48 -1.25 9.93 -0.61
C PRO A 48 -2.07 8.67 -0.30
N ARG A 49 -3.24 8.56 -0.93
CA ARG A 49 -4.10 7.37 -0.90
C ARG A 49 -4.13 6.81 -2.31
N VAL A 50 -3.63 5.60 -2.50
CA VAL A 50 -3.42 5.00 -3.82
C VAL A 50 -4.12 3.63 -3.86
N PRO A 51 -5.16 3.46 -4.69
CA PRO A 51 -5.75 2.15 -4.90
C PRO A 51 -4.72 1.14 -5.43
N ILE A 52 -4.74 -0.09 -4.92
CA ILE A 52 -3.74 -1.10 -5.29
C ILE A 52 -3.70 -1.41 -6.79
N LEU A 53 -4.85 -1.42 -7.46
CA LEU A 53 -4.91 -1.68 -8.91
C LEU A 53 -4.30 -0.52 -9.71
N GLU A 54 -4.50 0.72 -9.25
CA GLU A 54 -3.86 1.90 -9.84
C GLU A 54 -2.34 1.87 -9.62
N ALA A 55 -1.89 1.43 -8.45
CA ALA A 55 -0.48 1.25 -8.15
C ALA A 55 0.17 0.25 -9.13
N ILE A 56 -0.45 -0.92 -9.32
CA ILE A 56 0.02 -1.93 -10.27
C ILE A 56 0.06 -1.37 -11.69
N GLN A 57 -1.03 -0.75 -12.15
CA GLN A 57 -1.09 -0.18 -13.49
C GLN A 57 -0.01 0.89 -13.71
N LYS A 58 0.23 1.75 -12.72
CA LYS A 58 1.24 2.81 -12.79
C LYS A 58 2.67 2.28 -12.89
N HIS A 59 2.99 1.21 -12.16
CA HIS A 59 4.36 0.72 -12.03
C HIS A 59 4.70 -0.43 -12.99
N THR A 60 3.70 -1.16 -13.49
CA THR A 60 3.88 -2.26 -14.44
C THR A 60 3.40 -1.91 -15.85
N GLY A 61 2.51 -0.92 -16.00
CA GLY A 61 1.80 -0.62 -17.25
C GLY A 61 0.65 -1.59 -17.55
N ILE A 62 0.40 -2.57 -16.68
CA ILE A 62 -0.61 -3.61 -16.88
C ILE A 62 -1.84 -3.27 -16.06
N ASP A 63 -2.98 -3.12 -16.73
CA ASP A 63 -4.27 -3.02 -16.06
C ASP A 63 -4.78 -4.41 -15.69
N VAL A 64 -4.68 -4.75 -14.41
CA VAL A 64 -5.15 -6.02 -13.86
C VAL A 64 -6.61 -5.98 -13.42
N SER A 65 -7.30 -4.84 -13.60
CA SER A 65 -8.70 -4.71 -13.23
C SER A 65 -9.58 -5.64 -14.06
N GLY A 66 -10.45 -6.40 -13.39
CA GLY A 66 -11.36 -7.34 -14.06
C GLY A 66 -10.72 -8.61 -14.63
N MET A 67 -9.40 -8.81 -14.48
CA MET A 67 -8.75 -10.06 -14.88
C MET A 67 -9.29 -11.23 -14.05
N SER A 68 -9.49 -12.37 -14.71
CA SER A 68 -9.76 -13.65 -14.05
C SER A 68 -8.53 -14.14 -13.29
N GLU A 69 -8.71 -15.07 -12.35
CA GLU A 69 -7.59 -15.69 -11.61
C GLU A 69 -6.53 -16.28 -12.55
N LYS A 70 -6.96 -16.91 -13.65
CA LYS A 70 -6.06 -17.49 -14.65
C LYS A 70 -5.23 -16.42 -15.36
N GLU A 71 -5.83 -15.27 -15.69
CA GLU A 71 -5.13 -14.15 -16.31
C GLU A 71 -4.16 -13.49 -15.33
N LEU A 72 -4.58 -13.28 -14.07
CA LEU A 72 -3.70 -12.75 -13.01
C LEU A 72 -2.50 -13.66 -12.78
N ARG A 73 -2.71 -14.98 -12.73
CA ARG A 73 -1.63 -15.97 -12.60
C ARG A 73 -0.66 -15.91 -13.77
N ALA A 74 -1.18 -15.81 -15.00
CA ALA A 74 -0.33 -15.65 -16.17
C ALA A 74 0.46 -14.33 -16.15
N THR A 75 -0.16 -13.23 -15.71
CA THR A 75 0.48 -11.93 -15.53
C THR A 75 1.61 -12.00 -14.49
N ALA A 76 1.36 -12.61 -13.33
CA ALA A 76 2.37 -12.78 -12.28
C ALA A 76 3.58 -13.61 -12.77
N ILE A 77 3.33 -14.74 -13.44
CA ILE A 77 4.41 -15.55 -14.04
C ILE A 77 5.18 -14.74 -15.10
N GLY A 78 4.49 -13.95 -15.92
CA GLY A 78 5.12 -13.07 -16.91
C GLY A 78 5.98 -11.96 -16.31
N LEU A 79 5.75 -11.62 -15.04
CA LEU A 79 6.53 -10.66 -14.24
C LEU A 79 7.59 -11.34 -13.37
N ASP A 80 7.84 -12.65 -13.57
CA ASP A 80 8.80 -13.46 -12.81
C ASP A 80 8.46 -13.57 -11.31
N ILE A 81 7.16 -13.62 -11.00
CA ILE A 81 6.64 -13.77 -9.63
C ILE A 81 6.22 -15.22 -9.42
N GLU A 82 6.70 -15.83 -8.33
CA GLU A 82 6.31 -17.18 -7.94
C GLU A 82 4.83 -17.23 -7.55
N VAL A 83 4.10 -18.19 -8.11
CA VAL A 83 2.67 -18.40 -7.84
C VAL A 83 2.39 -19.87 -7.54
N ASP A 84 1.48 -20.12 -6.60
CA ASP A 84 1.02 -21.48 -6.27
C ASP A 84 -0.50 -21.63 -6.44
N ASP A 85 -0.98 -22.87 -6.54
CA ASP A 85 -2.39 -23.16 -6.85
C ASP A 85 -3.39 -22.77 -5.73
N SER A 86 -2.90 -22.47 -4.53
CA SER A 86 -3.73 -21.96 -3.43
C SER A 86 -3.97 -20.45 -3.49
N MET A 87 -3.22 -19.74 -4.34
CA MET A 87 -3.36 -18.29 -4.52
C MET A 87 -4.61 -17.94 -5.32
N GLY A 88 -5.63 -17.43 -4.63
CA GLY A 88 -6.80 -16.80 -5.27
C GLY A 88 -6.51 -15.37 -5.75
N VAL A 89 -7.50 -14.75 -6.40
CA VAL A 89 -7.44 -13.39 -7.00
C VAL A 89 -6.78 -12.35 -6.09
N GLY A 90 -7.25 -12.22 -4.85
CA GLY A 90 -6.73 -11.21 -3.91
C GLY A 90 -5.25 -11.42 -3.58
N LYS A 91 -4.81 -12.68 -3.46
CA LYS A 91 -3.41 -12.99 -3.17
C LYS A 91 -2.51 -12.74 -4.39
N LEU A 92 -2.96 -13.08 -5.59
CA LEU A 92 -2.21 -12.78 -6.81
C LEU A 92 -2.00 -11.27 -6.99
N ILE A 93 -3.02 -10.46 -6.74
CA ILE A 93 -2.91 -8.99 -6.81
C ILE A 93 -1.95 -8.45 -5.75
N ASP A 94 -2.01 -8.98 -4.53
CA ASP A 94 -1.10 -8.66 -3.42
C ASP A 94 0.36 -8.98 -3.77
N GLU A 95 0.63 -10.16 -4.35
CA GLU A 95 1.99 -10.56 -4.77
C GLU A 95 2.53 -9.70 -5.93
N ILE A 96 1.68 -9.36 -6.92
CA ILE A 96 2.05 -8.46 -8.01
C ILE A 96 2.41 -7.08 -7.46
N PHE A 97 1.61 -6.54 -6.53
CA PHE A 97 1.90 -5.27 -5.89
C PHE A 97 3.19 -5.33 -5.05
N GLY A 98 3.35 -6.34 -4.20
CA GLY A 98 4.52 -6.49 -3.32
C GLY A 98 5.82 -6.55 -4.12
N SER A 99 5.83 -7.36 -5.18
CA SER A 99 7.01 -7.56 -6.01
C SER A 99 7.34 -6.34 -6.88
N CYS A 100 6.33 -5.75 -7.54
CA CYS A 100 6.57 -4.73 -8.56
C CYS A 100 6.44 -3.29 -8.07
N CYS A 101 5.71 -3.04 -6.98
CA CYS A 101 5.24 -1.69 -6.65
C CYS A 101 5.73 -1.20 -5.28
N GLU A 102 5.76 -2.06 -4.27
CA GLU A 102 5.95 -1.68 -2.86
C GLU A 102 7.21 -0.81 -2.63
N HIS A 103 8.33 -1.18 -3.26
CA HIS A 103 9.62 -0.51 -3.11
C HIS A 103 9.65 0.96 -3.60
N HIS A 104 8.66 1.39 -4.41
CA HIS A 104 8.55 2.77 -4.87
C HIS A 104 7.94 3.72 -3.82
N TYR A 105 7.19 3.20 -2.84
CA TYR A 105 6.45 3.98 -1.85
C TYR A 105 7.30 4.31 -0.63
N VAL A 106 8.28 5.18 -0.83
CA VAL A 106 9.22 5.61 0.22
C VAL A 106 8.58 6.54 1.25
N GLN A 107 7.79 7.51 0.78
CA GLN A 107 7.08 8.43 1.67
C GLN A 107 5.83 7.74 2.21
N PRO A 108 5.33 8.14 3.41
CA PRO A 108 4.13 7.55 3.96
C PRO A 108 2.98 7.62 2.96
N THR A 109 2.42 6.47 2.61
CA THR A 109 1.39 6.32 1.58
C THR A 109 0.42 5.24 2.04
N PHE A 110 -0.88 5.50 1.93
CA PHE A 110 -1.90 4.48 2.13
C PHE A 110 -2.18 3.77 0.82
N ILE A 111 -1.98 2.46 0.78
CA ILE A 111 -2.48 1.62 -0.31
C ILE A 111 -3.89 1.16 0.06
N THR A 112 -4.86 1.44 -0.80
CA THR A 112 -6.29 1.23 -0.52
C THR A 112 -6.93 0.22 -1.47
N ASP A 113 -8.18 -0.13 -1.17
CA ASP A 113 -9.07 -0.87 -2.07
C ASP A 113 -8.54 -2.26 -2.48
N TYR A 114 -7.93 -2.95 -1.51
CA TYR A 114 -7.55 -4.35 -1.66
C TYR A 114 -8.76 -5.20 -2.09
N PRO A 115 -8.58 -6.13 -3.05
CA PRO A 115 -9.64 -7.03 -3.47
C PRO A 115 -10.17 -7.82 -2.28
N LYS A 116 -11.50 -7.98 -2.24
CA LYS A 116 -12.12 -8.92 -1.30
C LYS A 116 -11.68 -10.34 -1.68
N ARG A 117 -11.49 -11.19 -0.67
CA ARG A 117 -11.22 -12.62 -0.88
C ARG A 117 -12.28 -13.27 -1.76
#